data_AF-A0A8T5RPE7-F1
#
_entry.id   AF-A0A8T5RPE7-F1
#
_cell.length_a   1.000
_cell.length_b   1.000
_cell.length_c   1.000
_cell.angle_alpha   90.00
_cell.angle_beta   90.00
_cell.angle_gamma   90.00
#
_symmetry.space_group_name_H-M   'P 1'
#
loop_
_entity.id
_entity.type
_entity.pdbx_description
1 polymer ?
#
loop_
_entity_poly.entity_id
_entity_poly.type
_entity_poly.pdbx_seq_one_letter_code
_entity_poly.pdbx_strand_id
1 'polypeptide(L)' 'MIHSGMGLGLSLVKKIIENYHRVIWVEHRIKGDYTKGSNFVILIPEGANNS' A
#
# COMPACT_ATOMS: atom_id res chain seq x y z
N MET A 1 -28.45 -3.78 -3.70
CA MET A 1 -27.43 -2.77 -3.36
C MET A 1 -26.24 -3.50 -2.76
N ILE A 2 -25.09 -3.49 -3.44
CA ILE A 2 -23.85 -4.06 -2.90
C ILE A 2 -23.21 -3.02 -1.96
N HIS A 3 -23.17 -3.29 -0.66
CA HIS A 3 -22.25 -2.57 0.22
C HIS A 3 -20.88 -3.21 0.00
N SER A 4 -20.18 -2.78 -1.05
CA SER A 4 -18.77 -3.12 -1.22
C SER A 4 -18.06 -2.56 0.00
N GLY A 5 -17.63 -3.43 0.92
CA GLY A 5 -16.82 -3.08 2.07
C GLY A 5 -15.49 -2.52 1.57
N MET A 6 -15.49 -1.25 1.18
CA MET A 6 -14.26 -0.49 0.95
C MET A 6 -13.57 -0.42 2.31
N GLY A 7 -12.63 -1.35 2.49
CA GLY A 7 -12.10 -1.72 3.79
C GLY A 7 -11.46 -0.53 4.50
N LEU A 8 -12.01 -0.19 5.67
CA LEU A 8 -11.45 0.79 6.59
C LEU A 8 -9.96 0.55 6.85
N GLY A 9 -9.53 -0.71 6.85
CA GLY A 9 -8.13 -1.09 7.03
C GLY A 9 -7.19 -0.47 5.99
N LEU A 10 -7.51 -0.58 4.69
CA LEU A 10 -6.62 -0.04 3.66
C LEU A 10 -6.64 1.49 3.63
N SER A 11 -7.80 2.11 3.91
CA SER A 11 -7.87 3.56 4.06
C SER A 11 -7.06 4.07 5.26
N LEU A 12 -7.04 3.33 6.37
CA LEU A 12 -6.24 3.67 7.54
C LEU A 12 -4.75 3.56 7.24
N VAL A 13 -4.32 2.45 6.62
CA VAL A 13 -2.92 2.25 6.19
C VAL A 13 -2.47 3.37 5.26
N LYS A 14 -3.28 3.70 4.25
CA LYS A 14 -2.99 4.82 3.33
C LYS A 14 -2.83 6.14 4.09
N LYS A 15 -3.74 6.44 5.02
CA LYS A 15 -3.68 7.68 5.82
C LYS A 15 -2.42 7.75 6.68
N ILE A 16 -2.02 6.64 7.30
CA ILE A 16 -0.78 6.57 8.10
C ILE A 16 0.43 6.90 7.21
N ILE A 17 0.56 6.21 6.07
CA ILE A 17 1.70 6.37 5.15
C ILE A 17 1.77 7.80 4.58
N GLU A 18 0.64 8.36 4.17
CA GLU A 18 0.56 9.74 3.67
C GLU A 18 1.00 10.77 4.72
N ASN A 19 0.64 10.59 5.99
CA ASN A 19 1.09 11.48 7.06
C ASN A 19 2.61 11.46 7.27
N TYR A 20 3.28 10.35 6.95
CA TYR A 20 4.73 10.25 6.98
C TYR A 20 5.43 10.78 5.71
N HIS A 21 4.70 11.42 4.78
CA HIS A 21 5.24 11.85 3.47
C HIS A 21 5.91 10.69 2.71
N ARG A 22 5.28 9.52 2.75
CA ARG A 22 5.75 8.27 2.13
C ARG A 22 4.87 7.89 0.94
N VAL A 23 5.35 6.96 0.14
CA VAL A 23 4.66 6.50 -1.08
C VAL A 23 4.13 5.09 -0.88
N ILE A 24 2.89 4.84 -1.31
CA ILE A 24 2.26 3.52 -1.38
C ILE A 24 1.62 3.33 -2.76
N TRP A 25 1.78 2.15 -3.35
CA TRP A 25 1.09 1.74 -4.57
C TRP A 25 0.82 0.23 -4.57
N VAL A 26 0.07 -0.22 -5.58
CA VAL A 26 -0.31 -1.64 -5.75
C VAL A 26 0.17 -2.09 -7.12
N GLU A 27 0.80 -3.26 -7.17
CA GLU A 27 1.22 -3.91 -8.41
C GLU A 27 0.66 -5.35 -8.48
N HIS A 28 0.59 -5.90 -9.69
CA HIS A 28 0.23 -7.30 -9.88
C HIS A 28 1.29 -8.19 -9.25
N ARG A 29 0.86 -9.19 -8.46
CA ARG A 29 1.79 -10.17 -7.88
C ARG A 29 2.54 -10.95 -8.96
N ILE A 30 1.86 -11.25 -10.06
CA ILE A 30 2.45 -11.84 -11.27
C ILE A 30 2.32 -10.82 -12.39
N LYS A 31 3.43 -10.46 -13.03
CA LYS A 31 3.46 -9.44 -14.07
C LYS A 31 2.45 -9.76 -15.18
N GLY A 32 1.50 -8.84 -15.38
CA GLY A 32 0.46 -8.97 -16.42
C GLY A 32 -0.74 -9.84 -16.04
N ASP A 33 -0.76 -10.49 -14.86
CA ASP A 33 -1.89 -11.32 -14.42
C ASP A 33 -2.49 -10.81 -13.10
N TYR A 34 -3.58 -10.04 -13.21
CA TYR A 34 -4.30 -9.47 -12.07
C TYR A 34 -5.11 -10.51 -11.27
N THR A 35 -5.28 -11.73 -11.79
CA THR A 35 -6.07 -12.79 -11.13
C THR A 35 -5.28 -13.54 -10.05
N LYS A 36 -3.94 -13.41 -10.07
CA LYS A 36 -3.03 -14.11 -9.13
C LYS A 36 -2.73 -13.34 -7.86
N GLY A 37 -3.42 -12.22 -7.65
CA GLY A 37 -3.30 -11.34 -6.49
C GLY A 37 -2.45 -10.10 -6.74
N SER A 38 -2.23 -9.33 -5.68
CA SER A 38 -1.55 -8.03 -5.72
C SER A 38 -0.51 -7.91 -4.62
N ASN A 39 0.57 -7.19 -4.90
CA ASN A 39 1.54 -6.75 -3.89
C ASN A 39 1.26 -5.28 -3.54
N PHE A 40 1.26 -4.96 -2.25
CA PHE A 40 1.21 -3.58 -1.76
C PHE A 40 2.63 -3.15 -1.44
N VAL A 41 3.13 -2.14 -2.16
CA VAL A 41 4.51 -1.67 -2.01
C VAL A 41 4.49 -0.34 -1.29
N ILE A 42 5.32 -0.23 -0.24
CA ILE A 42 5.42 0.95 0.62
C ILE A 42 6.88 1.37 0.66
N LEU A 43 7.16 2.63 0.33
CA LEU A 43 8.50 3.21 0.39
C LEU A 43 8.64 4.08 1.64
N ILE A 44 9.51 3.64 2.56
CA ILE A 44 9.85 4.36 3.79
C ILE A 44 11.36 4.66 3.70
N PRO A 45 11.82 5.90 3.97
CA PRO A 45 13.23 6.20 4.01
C PRO A 45 13.87 5.48 5.17
N GLU A 46 15.14 5.17 4.96
CA GLU A 46 16.01 4.67 6.01
C GLU A 46 16.08 5.69 7.16
N GLY A 47 16.00 5.20 8.40
CA GLY A 47 16.26 6.02 9.56
C GLY A 47 17.72 6.50 9.51
N ALA A 48 17.97 7.75 9.86
CA ALA A 48 19.30 8.34 9.82
C ALA A 48 20.21 7.69 10.87
N ASN A 49 20.75 6.52 10.54
CA ASN A 49 21.74 5.78 11.32
C ASN A 49 23.05 5.79 10.54
N ASN A 50 23.53 6.98 10.18
CA ASN A 50 24.85 7.15 9.60
C ASN A 50 25.85 7.02 10.75
N SER A 51 26.33 5.80 11.02
CA SER A 51 27.49 5.55 11.88
C SER A 51 28.78 5.88 11.14
#